data_AF-A0A3M1CZ75-F1
#
_entry.id   AF-A0A3M1CZ75-F1
#
_cell.length_a   1.000
_cell.length_b   1.000
_cell.length_c   1.000
_cell.angle_alpha   90.00
_cell.angle_beta   90.00
_cell.angle_gamma   90.00
#
_symmetry.space_group_name_H-M   'P 1'
#
loop_
_entity.id
_entity.type
_entity.pdbx_description
1 polymer ?
#
loop_
_entity_poly.entity_id
_entity_poly.type
_entity_poly.pdbx_seq_one_letter_code
_entity_poly.pdbx_strand_id
1 'polypeptide(L)'
;MTVLLVALSLVLVSARTGSAYEYAGQAWCCDSVHYYINPTNPTHACGAQPPLPNWFQVLVQNAAATWNAQGTQFQLVYMDTTNVGCQPYANNPNICAGIKDGQNTVSMATNCNWIDNNVLAFATWWYWLPGNGDSSCCIFEADICFNDNVTWFDDMGTCSGSCYDLQSVATHEFGHWIASNHEPDDAVLGYRPVMFPSFNFCEMRRNLTPDDIALLNWAYDPLG
;
A
#
# COMPACT_ATOMS: atom_id res chain seq x y z
N MET A 1 7.67 8.24 66.51
CA MET A 1 6.58 8.24 65.52
C MET A 1 7.24 8.09 64.16
N THR A 2 7.27 6.88 63.63
CA THR A 2 8.05 6.53 62.43
C THR A 2 7.13 6.60 61.23
N VAL A 3 7.39 7.53 60.30
CA VAL A 3 6.63 7.64 59.05
C VAL A 3 7.18 6.62 58.07
N LEU A 4 6.37 5.62 57.72
CA LEU A 4 6.68 4.63 56.70
C LEU A 4 6.32 5.23 55.33
N LEU A 5 7.33 5.63 54.56
CA LEU A 5 7.19 6.01 53.16
C LEU A 5 7.06 4.74 52.32
N VAL A 6 5.84 4.42 51.87
CA VAL A 6 5.61 3.39 50.85
C VAL A 6 5.87 4.04 49.49
N ALA A 7 7.04 3.77 48.91
CA ALA A 7 7.31 4.10 47.52
C ALA A 7 6.46 3.17 46.65
N LEU A 8 5.39 3.71 46.06
CA LEU A 8 4.61 3.02 45.04
C LEU A 8 5.41 3.07 43.74
N SER A 9 6.20 2.03 43.48
CA SER A 9 6.85 1.83 42.19
C SER A 9 5.77 1.52 41.16
N LEU A 10 5.40 2.53 40.37
CA LEU A 10 4.61 2.36 39.16
C LEU A 10 5.49 1.63 38.15
N VAL A 11 5.42 0.30 38.13
CA VAL A 11 5.97 -0.49 37.04
C VAL A 11 5.08 -0.22 35.84
N LEU A 12 5.48 0.75 35.01
CA LEU A 12 5.03 0.81 33.63
C LEU A 12 5.52 -0.47 32.96
N VAL A 13 4.69 -1.50 33.00
CA VAL A 13 4.80 -2.61 32.06
C VAL A 13 4.47 -1.98 30.72
N SER A 14 5.51 -1.56 29.99
CA SER A 14 5.39 -1.36 28.56
C SER A 14 5.03 -2.73 28.00
N ALA A 15 3.74 -2.95 27.78
CA ALA A 15 3.30 -4.02 26.91
C ALA A 15 3.91 -3.66 25.55
N ARG A 16 5.02 -4.30 25.20
CA ARG A 16 5.39 -4.43 23.80
C ARG A 16 4.24 -5.25 23.20
N THR A 17 3.29 -4.56 22.57
CA THR A 17 2.51 -5.17 21.51
C THR A 17 3.55 -5.70 20.52
N GLY A 18 3.74 -7.02 20.49
CA GLY A 18 4.58 -7.61 19.46
C GLY A 18 3.98 -7.17 18.13
N SER A 19 4.77 -6.48 17.32
CA SER A 19 4.33 -6.07 15.99
C SER A 19 4.08 -7.32 15.16
N ALA A 20 2.88 -7.44 14.60
CA ALA A 20 2.45 -8.60 13.82
C ALA A 20 2.77 -8.47 12.32
N TYR A 21 3.39 -7.37 11.90
CA TYR A 21 3.73 -7.13 10.51
C TYR A 21 4.50 -8.30 9.89
N GLU A 22 4.12 -8.66 8.67
CA GLU A 22 4.86 -9.62 7.88
C GLU A 22 5.77 -8.89 6.90
N TYR A 23 7.09 -9.08 6.99
CA TYR A 23 8.07 -8.41 6.14
C TYR A 23 8.61 -9.34 5.04
N ALA A 24 8.65 -8.86 3.79
CA ALA A 24 9.12 -9.63 2.65
C ALA A 24 10.66 -9.70 2.52
N GLY A 25 11.41 -9.09 3.45
CA GLY A 25 12.87 -9.22 3.50
C GLY A 25 13.64 -8.25 2.60
N GLN A 26 12.99 -7.20 2.09
CA GLN A 26 13.53 -6.28 1.09
C GLN A 26 13.17 -4.84 1.43
N ALA A 27 14.03 -3.88 1.12
CA ALA A 27 13.74 -2.47 1.35
C ALA A 27 14.19 -1.61 0.16
N TRP A 28 13.66 -0.41 0.03
CA TRP A 28 14.20 0.55 -0.92
C TRP A 28 15.62 0.97 -0.53
N CYS A 29 16.46 1.14 -1.55
CA CYS A 29 17.81 1.70 -1.38
C CYS A 29 17.78 3.23 -1.16
N CYS A 30 16.63 3.87 -1.34
CA CYS A 30 16.47 5.31 -1.28
C CYS A 30 15.31 5.69 -0.36
N ASP A 31 15.47 6.82 0.32
CA ASP A 31 14.47 7.39 1.22
C ASP A 31 13.29 7.98 0.42
N SER A 32 13.53 8.46 -0.80
CA SER A 32 12.48 8.99 -1.67
C SER A 32 12.21 8.05 -2.84
N VAL A 33 11.00 7.53 -2.91
CA VAL A 33 10.51 6.71 -4.02
C VAL A 33 9.64 7.58 -4.91
N HIS A 34 10.20 7.95 -6.06
CA HIS A 34 9.50 8.71 -7.08
C HIS A 34 8.53 7.82 -7.83
N TYR A 35 7.29 8.28 -8.05
CA TYR A 35 6.31 7.51 -8.82
C TYR A 35 5.49 8.38 -9.78
N TYR A 36 4.95 7.71 -10.80
CA TYR A 36 4.10 8.28 -11.81
C TYR A 36 2.73 7.61 -11.79
N ILE A 37 1.70 8.33 -12.24
CA ILE A 37 0.34 7.79 -12.34
C ILE A 37 -0.08 7.76 -13.81
N ASN A 38 -0.54 6.61 -14.29
CA ASN A 38 -1.34 6.59 -15.51
C ASN A 38 -2.72 7.17 -15.21
N PRO A 39 -3.10 8.33 -15.77
CA PRO A 39 -4.27 9.07 -15.32
C PRO A 39 -5.59 8.51 -15.85
N THR A 40 -5.58 7.33 -16.47
CA THR A 40 -6.79 6.66 -16.96
C THR A 40 -7.70 6.33 -15.78
N ASN A 41 -8.84 7.01 -15.69
CA ASN A 41 -9.85 6.72 -14.69
C ASN A 41 -10.48 5.33 -14.95
N PRO A 42 -10.90 4.62 -13.89
CA PRO A 42 -11.71 3.42 -14.01
C PRO A 42 -12.97 3.63 -14.87
N THR A 43 -13.32 2.60 -15.63
CA THR A 43 -14.53 2.56 -16.47
C THR A 43 -15.79 2.42 -15.64
N HIS A 44 -15.70 1.82 -14.46
CA HIS A 44 -16.81 1.60 -13.53
C HIS A 44 -16.55 2.32 -12.21
N ALA A 45 -17.29 3.41 -11.98
CA ALA A 45 -17.25 4.17 -10.74
C ALA A 45 -18.61 4.18 -10.05
N CYS A 46 -18.61 4.26 -8.73
CA CYS A 46 -19.78 4.60 -7.94
C CYS A 46 -19.47 5.71 -6.95
N GLY A 47 -20.53 6.37 -6.46
CA GLY A 47 -20.46 7.59 -5.69
C GLY A 47 -21.29 8.69 -6.35
N ALA A 48 -20.81 9.93 -6.37
CA ALA A 48 -21.52 11.01 -7.04
C ALA A 48 -21.40 10.87 -8.57
N GLN A 49 -22.48 11.14 -9.29
CA GLN A 49 -22.49 11.07 -10.75
C GLN A 49 -22.70 12.47 -11.35
N PRO A 50 -21.79 12.98 -12.21
CA PRO A 50 -20.54 12.34 -12.65
C PRO A 50 -19.43 12.39 -11.57
N PRO A 51 -18.44 11.48 -11.62
CA PRO A 51 -17.24 11.58 -10.78
C PRO A 51 -16.45 12.85 -11.09
N LEU A 52 -15.63 13.30 -10.15
CA LEU A 52 -14.70 14.41 -10.40
C LEU A 52 -13.72 14.05 -11.53
N PRO A 53 -13.28 15.02 -12.37
CA PRO A 53 -12.12 14.81 -13.22
C PRO A 53 -10.95 14.29 -12.37
N ASN A 54 -10.08 13.44 -12.94
CA ASN A 54 -8.86 12.90 -12.31
C ASN A 54 -8.99 12.22 -10.92
N TRP A 55 -10.19 11.82 -10.50
CA TRP A 55 -10.43 11.23 -9.18
C TRP A 55 -9.51 10.03 -8.86
N PHE A 56 -9.19 9.19 -9.86
CA PHE A 56 -8.23 8.08 -9.67
C PHE A 56 -6.87 8.59 -9.16
N GLN A 57 -6.33 9.61 -9.83
CA GLN A 57 -5.06 10.22 -9.46
C GLN A 57 -5.10 10.78 -8.04
N VAL A 58 -6.18 11.47 -7.68
CA VAL A 58 -6.36 12.08 -6.35
C VAL A 58 -6.37 11.00 -5.27
N LEU A 59 -7.11 9.91 -5.46
CA LEU A 59 -7.20 8.84 -4.46
C LEU A 59 -5.91 8.06 -4.30
N VAL A 60 -5.16 7.83 -5.39
CA VAL A 60 -3.81 7.25 -5.33
C VAL A 60 -2.86 8.19 -4.57
N GLN A 61 -2.91 9.50 -4.83
CA GLN A 61 -2.11 10.49 -4.09
C GLN A 61 -2.46 10.55 -2.61
N ASN A 62 -3.75 10.46 -2.25
CA ASN A 62 -4.19 10.41 -0.86
C ASN A 62 -3.68 9.15 -0.13
N ALA A 63 -3.65 8.00 -0.82
CA ALA A 63 -3.07 6.77 -0.29
C ALA A 63 -1.55 6.92 -0.06
N ALA A 64 -0.81 7.47 -1.02
CA ALA A 64 0.62 7.76 -0.84
C ALA A 64 0.87 8.74 0.32
N ALA A 65 0.03 9.78 0.44
CA ALA A 65 0.10 10.74 1.53
C ALA A 65 -0.16 10.11 2.91
N THR A 66 -0.96 9.04 2.98
CA THR A 66 -1.22 8.29 4.22
C THR A 66 0.06 7.64 4.76
N TRP A 67 0.89 7.11 3.88
CA TRP A 67 2.21 6.56 4.23
C TRP A 67 3.20 7.67 4.62
N ASN A 68 3.29 8.74 3.82
CA ASN A 68 4.19 9.86 4.09
C ASN A 68 3.89 10.57 5.43
N ALA A 69 2.63 10.60 5.86
CA ALA A 69 2.19 11.26 7.08
C ALA A 69 2.80 10.68 8.36
N GLN A 70 3.38 9.47 8.32
CA GLN A 70 4.10 8.90 9.46
C GLN A 70 5.42 9.63 9.76
N GLY A 71 5.97 10.35 8.79
CA GLY A 71 7.17 11.17 8.99
C GLY A 71 8.47 10.37 9.12
N THR A 72 8.51 9.14 8.61
CA THR A 72 9.77 8.39 8.44
C THR A 72 10.59 8.97 7.29
N GLN A 73 11.84 8.50 7.11
CA GLN A 73 12.65 8.91 5.96
C GLN A 73 12.04 8.47 4.63
N PHE A 74 11.34 7.35 4.63
CA PHE A 74 10.63 6.87 3.45
C PHE A 74 9.53 7.84 3.01
N GLN A 75 9.58 8.27 1.75
CA GLN A 75 8.64 9.19 1.14
C GLN A 75 8.25 8.72 -0.27
N LEU A 76 6.97 8.59 -0.52
CA LEU A 76 6.38 8.44 -1.85
C LEU A 76 6.21 9.81 -2.48
N VAL A 77 6.92 10.09 -3.56
CA VAL A 77 6.93 11.40 -4.22
C VAL A 77 6.29 11.28 -5.59
N TYR A 78 5.11 11.88 -5.73
CA TYR A 78 4.45 11.98 -7.03
C TYR A 78 5.24 12.93 -7.95
N MET A 79 5.63 12.45 -9.13
CA MET A 79 6.41 13.22 -10.08
C MET A 79 5.53 13.85 -11.16
N ASP A 80 4.78 13.04 -11.91
CA ASP A 80 3.87 13.47 -12.97
C ASP A 80 2.94 12.32 -13.38
N THR A 81 2.07 12.58 -14.35
CA THR A 81 1.35 11.56 -15.11
C THR A 81 2.26 10.86 -16.12
N THR A 82 1.89 9.64 -16.52
CA THR A 82 2.57 8.87 -17.57
C THR A 82 1.56 8.14 -18.45
N ASN A 83 1.98 7.72 -19.64
CA ASN A 83 1.21 6.80 -20.48
C ASN A 83 1.66 5.33 -20.30
N VAL A 84 2.69 5.11 -19.49
CA VAL A 84 3.13 3.79 -19.05
C VAL A 84 2.11 3.25 -18.04
N GLY A 85 2.02 1.93 -17.95
CA GLY A 85 1.24 1.25 -16.94
C GLY A 85 1.35 -0.25 -17.14
N CYS A 86 0.57 -0.97 -16.36
CA CYS A 86 0.56 -2.42 -16.39
C CYS A 86 0.11 -2.94 -17.75
N GLN A 87 0.72 -4.03 -18.19
CA GLN A 87 0.44 -4.66 -19.47
C GLN A 87 0.19 -6.16 -19.30
N PRO A 88 -0.48 -6.80 -20.29
CA PRO A 88 -0.50 -8.24 -20.39
C PRO A 88 0.93 -8.81 -20.38
N TYR A 89 1.19 -9.79 -19.53
CA TYR A 89 2.49 -10.42 -19.39
C TYR A 89 2.88 -11.11 -20.69
N ALA A 90 4.08 -10.81 -21.21
CA ALA A 90 4.49 -11.18 -22.57
C ALA A 90 4.37 -12.69 -22.89
N ASN A 91 4.53 -13.56 -21.89
CA ASN A 91 4.48 -15.01 -22.03
C ASN A 91 3.16 -15.64 -21.58
N ASN A 92 2.25 -14.83 -21.03
CA ASN A 92 0.89 -15.21 -20.73
C ASN A 92 0.00 -13.96 -20.81
N PRO A 93 -0.56 -13.64 -22.00
CA PRO A 93 -1.39 -12.45 -22.18
C PRO A 93 -2.67 -12.50 -21.33
N ASN A 94 -2.91 -13.60 -20.61
CA ASN A 94 -4.01 -13.73 -19.66
C ASN A 94 -3.67 -13.27 -18.24
N ILE A 95 -2.54 -12.59 -18.01
CA ILE A 95 -2.15 -12.09 -16.70
C ILE A 95 -1.66 -10.65 -16.89
N CYS A 96 -2.22 -9.66 -16.19
CA CYS A 96 -1.53 -8.37 -16.07
C CYS A 96 -0.29 -8.53 -15.18
N ALA A 97 0.76 -7.78 -15.49
CA ALA A 97 1.87 -7.56 -14.56
C ALA A 97 2.35 -6.11 -14.67
N GLY A 98 3.07 -5.64 -13.64
CA GLY A 98 3.97 -4.51 -13.80
C GLY A 98 5.05 -4.81 -14.83
N ILE A 99 5.66 -3.77 -15.39
CA ILE A 99 6.71 -3.90 -16.38
C ILE A 99 7.99 -3.34 -15.79
N LYS A 100 9.07 -4.12 -15.88
CA LYS A 100 10.40 -3.62 -15.55
C LYS A 100 10.88 -2.66 -16.65
N ASP A 101 10.60 -1.37 -16.51
CA ASP A 101 10.98 -0.30 -17.43
C ASP A 101 11.75 0.87 -16.78
N GLY A 102 12.01 0.77 -15.47
CA GLY A 102 12.75 1.76 -14.69
C GLY A 102 11.89 2.91 -14.16
N GLN A 103 10.55 2.83 -14.25
CA GLN A 103 9.63 3.76 -13.63
C GLN A 103 8.76 3.06 -12.60
N ASN A 104 8.55 3.71 -11.46
CA ASN A 104 7.53 3.26 -10.53
C ASN A 104 6.17 3.79 -10.98
N THR A 105 5.24 2.93 -11.35
CA THR A 105 3.97 3.36 -11.92
C THR A 105 2.76 2.85 -11.17
N VAL A 106 1.73 3.69 -11.07
CA VAL A 106 0.40 3.29 -10.60
C VAL A 106 -0.59 3.46 -11.73
N SER A 107 -1.29 2.39 -12.11
CA SER A 107 -2.12 2.41 -13.30
C SER A 107 -3.36 1.54 -13.20
N MET A 108 -4.37 1.93 -13.97
CA MET A 108 -5.52 1.09 -14.23
C MET A 108 -5.19 0.10 -15.35
N ALA A 109 -5.25 -1.19 -15.05
CA ALA A 109 -4.92 -2.21 -16.03
C ALA A 109 -6.15 -2.49 -16.90
N THR A 110 -6.14 -1.92 -18.10
CA THR A 110 -7.19 -2.08 -19.11
C THR A 110 -6.84 -3.21 -20.07
N ASN A 111 -7.86 -3.93 -20.57
CA ASN A 111 -7.69 -5.01 -21.56
C ASN A 111 -6.77 -6.15 -21.13
N CYS A 112 -6.68 -6.43 -19.83
CA CYS A 112 -6.02 -7.62 -19.32
C CYS A 112 -7.03 -8.67 -18.85
N ASN A 113 -6.60 -9.93 -18.85
CA ASN A 113 -7.20 -10.94 -17.98
C ASN A 113 -6.45 -10.94 -16.63
N TRP A 114 -7.22 -11.01 -15.56
CA TRP A 114 -6.72 -11.05 -14.19
C TRP A 114 -6.42 -12.49 -13.79
N ILE A 115 -5.43 -12.68 -12.91
CA ILE A 115 -5.06 -14.00 -12.39
C ILE A 115 -6.28 -14.70 -11.76
N ASP A 116 -7.18 -13.91 -11.16
CA ASP A 116 -8.51 -14.31 -10.71
C ASP A 116 -9.45 -13.08 -10.85
N ASN A 117 -10.73 -13.31 -11.14
CA ASN A 117 -11.79 -12.30 -11.17
C ASN A 117 -11.97 -11.57 -9.82
N ASN A 118 -11.43 -12.13 -8.73
CA ASN A 118 -11.51 -11.55 -7.38
C ASN A 118 -10.28 -10.69 -6.99
N VAL A 119 -9.28 -10.54 -7.86
CA VAL A 119 -8.13 -9.66 -7.59
C VAL A 119 -8.54 -8.22 -7.85
N LEU A 120 -8.39 -7.35 -6.86
CA LEU A 120 -8.74 -5.93 -6.96
C LEU A 120 -7.58 -5.11 -7.52
N ALA A 121 -6.38 -5.40 -7.05
CA ALA A 121 -5.14 -4.84 -7.54
C ALA A 121 -3.98 -5.78 -7.19
N PHE A 122 -2.78 -5.46 -7.67
CA PHE A 122 -1.55 -6.06 -7.18
C PHE A 122 -0.38 -5.09 -7.37
N ALA A 123 0.63 -5.25 -6.52
CA ALA A 123 1.92 -4.60 -6.66
C ALA A 123 2.97 -5.59 -7.20
N THR A 124 3.79 -5.12 -8.14
CA THR A 124 5.00 -5.83 -8.61
C THR A 124 6.22 -5.01 -8.23
N TRP A 125 7.32 -5.64 -7.89
CA TRP A 125 8.56 -4.94 -7.58
C TRP A 125 9.78 -5.76 -7.97
N TRP A 126 10.85 -5.05 -8.29
CA TRP A 126 12.12 -5.64 -8.71
C TRP A 126 13.24 -5.17 -7.78
N TYR A 127 14.11 -6.12 -7.47
CA TYR A 127 15.18 -5.91 -6.51
C TYR A 127 16.47 -6.60 -6.95
N TRP A 128 17.60 -6.19 -6.36
CA TRP A 128 18.89 -6.84 -6.55
C TRP A 128 19.08 -7.99 -5.57
N LEU A 129 19.50 -9.16 -6.07
CA LEU A 129 19.94 -10.27 -5.23
C LEU A 129 21.38 -10.04 -4.73
N PRO A 130 21.70 -10.39 -3.47
CA PRO A 130 23.06 -10.33 -2.98
C PRO A 130 23.94 -11.36 -3.70
N GLY A 131 25.06 -10.91 -4.28
CA GLY A 131 25.95 -11.78 -5.05
C GLY A 131 26.92 -11.09 -6.03
N ASN A 132 26.71 -9.80 -6.32
CA ASN A 132 27.63 -8.97 -7.12
C ASN A 132 28.48 -8.01 -6.27
N GLY A 133 28.76 -8.38 -5.01
CA GLY A 133 29.64 -7.63 -4.11
C GLY A 133 28.97 -6.53 -3.28
N ASP A 134 27.65 -6.34 -3.40
CA ASP A 134 26.89 -5.43 -2.55
C ASP A 134 25.93 -6.21 -1.63
N SER A 135 25.89 -5.84 -0.35
CA SER A 135 25.16 -6.51 0.72
C SER A 135 23.74 -5.96 0.92
N SER A 136 23.29 -5.03 0.11
CA SER A 136 21.96 -4.44 0.20
C SER A 136 21.02 -5.10 -0.81
N CYS A 137 20.16 -6.00 -0.33
CA CYS A 137 18.98 -6.37 -1.10
C CYS A 137 18.11 -5.11 -1.21
N CYS A 138 17.96 -4.57 -2.42
CA CYS A 138 17.32 -3.28 -2.63
C CYS A 138 16.26 -3.35 -3.72
N ILE A 139 15.04 -2.93 -3.37
CA ILE A 139 14.02 -2.56 -4.32
C ILE A 139 14.53 -1.35 -5.11
N PHE A 140 14.45 -1.44 -6.44
CA PHE A 140 14.83 -0.34 -7.34
C PHE A 140 13.67 0.07 -8.25
N GLU A 141 12.59 -0.71 -8.30
CA GLU A 141 11.43 -0.44 -9.13
C GLU A 141 10.19 -1.15 -8.58
N ALA A 142 9.02 -0.52 -8.70
CA ALA A 142 7.74 -1.10 -8.31
C ALA A 142 6.56 -0.50 -9.06
N ASP A 143 5.59 -1.34 -9.40
CA ASP A 143 4.35 -0.97 -10.09
C ASP A 143 3.12 -1.38 -9.29
N ILE A 144 2.01 -0.68 -9.47
CA ILE A 144 0.67 -1.05 -8.99
C ILE A 144 -0.30 -1.11 -10.15
N CYS A 145 -1.03 -2.23 -10.23
CA CYS A 145 -2.01 -2.50 -11.26
C CYS A 145 -3.39 -2.68 -10.62
N PHE A 146 -4.34 -1.83 -10.96
CA PHE A 146 -5.72 -1.94 -10.49
C PHE A 146 -6.65 -2.57 -11.53
N ASN A 147 -7.64 -3.31 -11.03
CA ASN A 147 -8.63 -4.02 -11.84
C ASN A 147 -9.75 -3.13 -12.33
N ASP A 148 -9.76 -2.86 -13.63
CA ASP A 148 -10.81 -2.07 -14.27
C ASP A 148 -12.13 -2.84 -14.48
N ASN A 149 -12.17 -4.15 -14.18
CA ASN A 149 -13.39 -4.95 -14.28
C ASN A 149 -14.27 -4.89 -13.02
N VAL A 150 -13.81 -4.23 -11.95
CA VAL A 150 -14.61 -4.03 -10.73
C VAL A 150 -15.10 -2.59 -10.65
N THR A 151 -16.12 -2.36 -9.81
CA THR A 151 -16.61 -1.00 -9.55
C THR A 151 -15.84 -0.37 -8.39
N TRP A 152 -15.35 0.84 -8.62
CA TRP A 152 -14.55 1.60 -7.66
C TRP A 152 -15.36 2.76 -7.08
N PHE A 153 -15.25 2.98 -5.78
CA PHE A 153 -15.81 4.17 -5.15
C PHE A 153 -14.88 5.37 -5.41
N ASP A 154 -15.46 6.44 -5.93
CA ASP A 154 -14.77 7.66 -6.37
C ASP A 154 -14.52 8.68 -5.23
N ASP A 155 -14.83 8.29 -4.00
CA ASP A 155 -14.81 9.13 -2.79
C ASP A 155 -15.78 10.32 -2.79
N MET A 156 -16.78 10.29 -3.67
CA MET A 156 -17.81 11.31 -3.72
C MET A 156 -19.12 10.78 -3.16
N GLY A 157 -19.63 11.44 -2.12
CA GLY A 157 -20.89 11.07 -1.48
C GLY A 157 -20.72 9.93 -0.49
N THR A 158 -21.53 8.87 -0.62
CA THR A 158 -21.51 7.72 0.28
C THR A 158 -21.23 6.46 -0.51
N CYS A 159 -20.19 5.71 -0.10
CA CYS A 159 -19.96 4.40 -0.69
C CYS A 159 -21.18 3.51 -0.44
N SER A 160 -21.69 2.92 -1.51
CA SER A 160 -22.84 2.02 -1.45
C SER A 160 -22.79 1.01 -2.59
N GLY A 161 -23.54 -0.08 -2.46
CA GLY A 161 -23.59 -1.14 -3.47
C GLY A 161 -22.34 -2.02 -3.49
N SER A 162 -22.01 -2.52 -4.67
CA SER A 162 -20.91 -3.48 -4.90
C SER A 162 -19.61 -2.79 -5.34
N CYS A 163 -19.17 -1.79 -4.58
CA CYS A 163 -17.97 -1.02 -4.90
C CYS A 163 -16.86 -1.25 -3.89
N TYR A 164 -15.62 -1.21 -4.36
CA TYR A 164 -14.43 -1.21 -3.52
C TYR A 164 -13.90 0.21 -3.33
N ASP A 165 -13.44 0.52 -2.12
CA ASP A 165 -12.84 1.82 -1.82
C ASP A 165 -11.45 1.93 -2.45
N LEU A 166 -11.31 2.74 -3.49
CA LEU A 166 -10.06 2.79 -4.27
C LEU A 166 -8.88 3.29 -3.44
N GLN A 167 -9.08 4.31 -2.60
CA GLN A 167 -8.01 4.80 -1.73
C GLN A 167 -7.55 3.72 -0.74
N SER A 168 -8.46 2.94 -0.18
CA SER A 168 -8.11 1.87 0.76
C SER A 168 -7.31 0.76 0.08
N VAL A 169 -7.72 0.33 -1.11
CA VAL A 169 -6.93 -0.63 -1.90
C VAL A 169 -5.58 -0.03 -2.29
N ALA A 170 -5.53 1.23 -2.74
CA ALA A 170 -4.26 1.90 -3.01
C ALA A 170 -3.34 1.97 -1.78
N THR A 171 -3.90 2.20 -0.59
CA THR A 171 -3.13 2.23 0.66
C THR A 171 -2.51 0.86 0.94
N HIS A 172 -3.26 -0.23 0.70
CA HIS A 172 -2.76 -1.61 0.78
C HIS A 172 -1.64 -1.88 -0.24
N GLU A 173 -1.84 -1.54 -1.50
CA GLU A 173 -0.84 -1.80 -2.55
C GLU A 173 0.47 -1.01 -2.32
N PHE A 174 0.41 0.21 -1.79
CA PHE A 174 1.61 0.93 -1.36
C PHE A 174 2.32 0.27 -0.16
N GLY A 175 1.59 -0.47 0.67
CA GLY A 175 2.20 -1.30 1.71
C GLY A 175 3.10 -2.40 1.14
N HIS A 176 2.75 -2.95 -0.02
CA HIS A 176 3.66 -3.86 -0.74
C HIS A 176 4.90 -3.17 -1.29
N TRP A 177 4.84 -1.88 -1.63
CA TRP A 177 6.03 -1.14 -2.04
C TRP A 177 7.03 -1.01 -0.90
N ILE A 178 6.59 -0.89 0.36
CA ILE A 178 7.49 -0.94 1.52
C ILE A 178 7.86 -2.37 1.95
N ALA A 179 7.60 -3.37 1.08
CA ALA A 179 7.82 -4.79 1.31
C ALA A 179 7.05 -5.38 2.49
N SER A 180 5.88 -4.82 2.81
CA SER A 180 4.93 -5.52 3.66
C SER A 180 4.32 -6.68 2.90
N ASN A 181 4.33 -7.86 3.50
CA ASN A 181 3.50 -8.98 3.10
C ASN A 181 2.09 -8.79 3.65
N HIS A 182 1.18 -9.64 3.18
CA HIS A 182 -0.16 -9.73 3.72
C HIS A 182 -0.14 -10.11 5.20
N GLU A 183 -1.03 -9.49 5.97
CA GLU A 183 -1.24 -9.80 7.37
C GLU A 183 -2.54 -10.60 7.56
N PRO A 184 -2.65 -11.44 8.59
CA PRO A 184 -3.90 -12.14 8.90
C PRO A 184 -4.97 -11.19 9.44
N ASP A 185 -6.24 -11.59 9.32
CA ASP A 185 -7.34 -10.94 10.06
C ASP A 185 -7.24 -11.40 11.52
N ASP A 186 -6.48 -10.66 12.33
CA ASP A 186 -6.25 -11.02 13.72
C ASP A 186 -7.21 -10.25 14.64
N ALA A 187 -8.26 -10.93 15.10
CA ALA A 187 -9.22 -10.41 16.06
C ALA A 187 -8.58 -9.97 17.40
N VAL A 188 -7.39 -10.46 17.73
CA VAL A 188 -6.62 -10.06 18.93
C VAL A 188 -6.11 -8.62 18.81
N LEU A 189 -5.86 -8.13 17.59
CA LEU A 189 -5.42 -6.75 17.35
C LEU A 189 -6.53 -5.73 17.62
N GLY A 190 -7.81 -6.15 17.58
CA GLY A 190 -8.96 -5.27 17.76
C GLY A 190 -9.20 -4.30 16.59
N TYR A 191 -8.45 -4.46 15.50
CA TYR A 191 -8.59 -3.78 14.22
C TYR A 191 -8.28 -4.75 13.08
N ARG A 192 -8.59 -4.36 11.85
CA ARG A 192 -8.18 -5.07 10.64
C ARG A 192 -6.99 -4.35 10.01
N PRO A 193 -5.85 -5.02 9.80
CA PRO A 193 -4.66 -4.37 9.23
C PRO A 193 -4.89 -3.85 7.82
N VAL A 194 -4.12 -2.82 7.41
CA VAL A 194 -4.14 -2.35 6.02
C VAL A 194 -3.75 -3.52 5.11
N MET A 195 -2.74 -4.31 5.49
CA MET A 195 -2.23 -5.43 4.68
C MET A 195 -3.05 -6.71 4.75
N PHE A 196 -4.23 -6.71 5.36
CA PHE A 196 -5.15 -7.85 5.21
C PHE A 196 -5.62 -7.98 3.74
N PRO A 197 -5.45 -9.13 3.07
CA PRO A 197 -5.58 -9.24 1.61
C PRO A 197 -7.01 -9.12 1.06
N SER A 198 -8.03 -9.28 1.90
CA SER A 198 -9.42 -9.35 1.44
C SER A 198 -10.20 -8.11 1.83
N PHE A 199 -10.86 -7.48 0.87
CA PHE A 199 -11.72 -6.31 1.08
C PHE A 199 -13.19 -6.68 0.90
N ASN A 200 -14.04 -6.20 1.80
CA ASN A 200 -15.48 -6.15 1.56
C ASN A 200 -15.84 -4.88 0.76
N PHE A 201 -17.04 -4.89 0.16
CA PHE A 201 -17.57 -3.68 -0.48
C PHE A 201 -17.68 -2.54 0.54
N CYS A 202 -17.26 -1.35 0.12
CA CYS A 202 -17.22 -0.13 0.94
C CYS A 202 -16.43 -0.25 2.24
N GLU A 203 -15.56 -1.25 2.37
CA GLU A 203 -14.61 -1.33 3.47
C GLU A 203 -13.56 -0.23 3.31
N MET A 204 -13.42 0.61 4.33
CA MET A 204 -12.46 1.70 4.35
C MET A 204 -11.28 1.37 5.27
N ARG A 205 -10.08 1.35 4.70
CA ARG A 205 -8.78 1.19 5.34
C ARG A 205 -7.80 2.26 4.85
N ARG A 206 -8.16 3.53 5.11
CA ARG A 206 -7.40 4.72 4.68
C ARG A 206 -6.43 5.25 5.73
N ASN A 207 -6.31 4.58 6.88
CA ASN A 207 -5.38 4.93 7.94
C ASN A 207 -4.49 3.72 8.20
N LEU A 208 -3.20 3.97 8.42
CA LEU A 208 -2.27 2.93 8.83
C LEU A 208 -2.63 2.40 10.22
N THR A 209 -2.41 1.11 10.41
CA THR A 209 -2.56 0.44 11.69
C THR A 209 -1.22 0.41 12.44
N PRO A 210 -1.22 0.10 13.75
CA PRO A 210 0.02 -0.01 14.52
C PRO A 210 1.07 -0.94 13.90
N ASP A 211 0.67 -2.03 13.23
CA ASP A 211 1.62 -2.95 12.59
C ASP A 211 2.27 -2.35 11.35
N ASP A 212 1.49 -1.68 10.50
CA ASP A 212 1.98 -0.94 9.33
C ASP A 212 3.04 0.10 9.73
N ILE A 213 2.75 0.85 10.80
CA ILE A 213 3.63 1.88 11.35
C ILE A 213 4.89 1.24 11.93
N ALA A 214 4.76 0.12 12.63
CA ALA A 214 5.90 -0.60 13.19
C ALA A 214 6.86 -1.11 12.10
N LEU A 215 6.33 -1.64 10.99
CA LEU A 215 7.16 -2.02 9.84
C LEU A 215 7.87 -0.80 9.24
N LEU A 216 7.13 0.28 8.99
CA LEU A 216 7.69 1.48 8.36
C LEU A 216 8.82 2.07 9.20
N ASN A 217 8.66 2.11 10.53
CA ASN A 217 9.71 2.57 11.44
C ASN A 217 10.89 1.60 11.48
N TRP A 218 10.65 0.29 11.54
CA TRP A 218 11.73 -0.69 11.58
C TRP A 218 12.58 -0.69 10.30
N ALA A 219 11.94 -0.51 9.14
CA ALA A 219 12.60 -0.55 7.84
C ALA A 219 13.24 0.79 7.44
N TYR A 220 12.68 1.93 7.87
CA TYR A 220 13.03 3.26 7.33
C TYR A 220 13.12 4.39 8.36
N ASP A 221 13.23 4.10 9.67
CA ASP A 221 13.55 5.14 10.66
C ASP A 221 15.07 5.38 10.73
N PRO A 222 15.54 6.65 10.64
CA PRO A 222 16.94 7.02 10.84
C PRO A 222 17.55 6.59 12.19
N LEU A 223 16.73 6.23 13.17
CA LEU A 223 17.13 5.95 14.55
C LEU A 223 17.26 4.47 14.90
N GLY A 224 17.52 3.59 13.93
CA GLY A 224 17.91 2.20 14.20
C GLY A 224 18.88 2.05 15.39
#